data_AF-A0A2V9PC13-F1
#
_entry.id   AF-A0A2V9PC13-F1
#
_cell.length_a   1.000
_cell.length_b   1.000
_cell.length_c   1.000
_cell.angle_alpha   90.00
_cell.angle_beta   90.00
_cell.angle_gamma   90.00
#
_symmetry.space_group_name_H-M   'P 1'
#
loop_
_entity.id
_entity.type
_entity.pdbx_description
1 polymer ?
#
loop_
_entity_poly.entity_id
_entity_poly.type
_entity_poly.pdbx_seq_one_letter_code
_entity_poly.pdbx_strand_id
1 'polypeptide(L)'
;MSVRKSVVTSLCLLIFAAAAVQAQSSTPAQTTISGSDQVAASSAAPNSVYRILPAGTQAAKKLTRNLLTNKKLTANTALPQPGFYPADLSYHGGPVIPNAEHDLVYFDCPAGPTACWGNPETFLKDLNHSGFIHTTDQYVGTNANLRYPVGGTVAVNRTLQTNVLGQNDILSIVHAAAVKLSIQNSYSNIVHVFLRKGIDTCFDLTSICYSPDNPSSFFFCAYHGAVWFN
;
A
#
# COMPACT_ATOMS: atom_id res chain seq x y z
N MET A 1 -30.94 71.89 -5.82
CA MET A 1 -30.09 70.82 -6.40
C MET A 1 -29.86 69.80 -5.28
N SER A 2 -30.56 68.67 -5.29
CA SER A 2 -30.14 67.40 -5.92
C SER A 2 -28.99 66.76 -5.10
N VAL A 3 -29.01 65.54 -4.56
CA VAL A 3 -29.87 64.36 -4.71
C VAL A 3 -29.53 63.40 -3.54
N ARG A 4 -30.52 62.65 -3.05
CA ARG A 4 -30.33 61.50 -2.14
C ARG A 4 -29.44 60.44 -2.81
N LYS A 5 -28.37 59.99 -2.15
CA LYS A 5 -27.60 58.81 -2.60
C LYS A 5 -27.89 57.63 -1.67
N SER A 6 -28.82 56.79 -2.10
CA SER A 6 -28.87 55.38 -1.72
C SER A 6 -28.13 54.59 -2.79
N VAL A 7 -27.05 53.86 -2.46
CA VAL A 7 -26.61 52.70 -3.24
C VAL A 7 -25.96 51.66 -2.33
N VAL A 8 -26.76 50.64 -2.03
CA VAL A 8 -26.47 49.19 -2.09
C VAL A 8 -25.13 48.71 -1.51
N THR A 9 -25.21 48.16 -0.30
CA THR A 9 -24.23 47.22 0.26
C THR A 9 -24.30 45.91 -0.53
N SER A 10 -23.36 45.68 -1.45
CA SER A 10 -23.21 44.39 -2.12
C SER A 10 -22.70 43.34 -1.13
N LEU A 11 -23.61 42.51 -0.63
CA LEU A 11 -23.31 41.26 0.06
C LEU A 11 -22.84 40.25 -1.01
N CYS A 12 -21.53 40.17 -1.26
CA CYS A 12 -20.97 39.06 -2.01
C CYS A 12 -21.13 37.78 -1.18
N LEU A 13 -22.17 37.00 -1.47
CA LEU A 13 -22.26 35.61 -1.07
C LEU A 13 -21.04 34.89 -1.64
N LEU A 14 -20.06 34.59 -0.78
CA LEU A 14 -19.13 33.51 -1.02
C LEU A 14 -19.95 32.22 -1.02
N ILE A 15 -20.30 31.76 -2.21
CA ILE A 15 -20.72 30.38 -2.43
C ILE A 15 -19.49 29.55 -2.10
N PHE A 16 -19.38 29.12 -0.84
CA PHE A 16 -18.57 27.97 -0.51
C PHE A 16 -19.18 26.81 -1.31
N ALA A 17 -18.60 26.52 -2.46
CA ALA A 17 -18.70 25.18 -3.02
C ALA A 17 -18.20 24.28 -1.88
N ALA A 18 -19.13 23.60 -1.23
CA ALA A 18 -18.81 22.48 -0.38
C ALA A 18 -18.17 21.45 -1.32
N ALA A 19 -16.87 21.59 -1.55
CA ALA A 19 -16.05 20.40 -1.68
C ALA A 19 -16.48 19.56 -0.48
N ALA A 20 -17.11 18.43 -0.77
CA ALA A 20 -17.31 17.41 0.23
C ALA A 20 -15.90 17.08 0.73
N VAL A 21 -15.45 17.80 1.75
CA VAL A 21 -14.51 17.27 2.71
C VAL A 21 -15.31 16.10 3.26
N GLN A 22 -15.09 14.90 2.70
CA GLN A 22 -15.41 13.68 3.40
C GLN A 22 -14.63 13.78 4.70
N ALA A 23 -15.28 14.33 5.72
CA ALA A 23 -14.88 14.14 7.10
C ALA A 23 -14.69 12.62 7.24
N GLN A 24 -13.47 12.24 7.64
CA GLN A 24 -13.02 10.86 7.75
C GLN A 24 -14.09 10.03 8.45
N SER A 25 -14.83 9.26 7.66
CA SER A 25 -15.69 8.20 8.17
C SER A 25 -14.76 7.21 8.87
N SER A 26 -14.94 7.00 10.17
CA SER A 26 -14.27 5.93 10.91
C SER A 26 -14.58 4.53 10.37
N THR A 27 -15.55 4.44 9.44
CA THR A 27 -15.98 3.20 8.80
C THR A 27 -15.41 3.14 7.38
N PRO A 28 -14.63 2.09 7.06
CA PRO A 28 -14.13 1.86 5.70
C PRO A 28 -15.25 1.85 4.65
N ALA A 29 -15.02 2.49 3.51
CA ALA A 29 -15.94 2.40 2.38
C ALA A 29 -15.99 0.94 1.89
N GLN A 30 -17.19 0.40 1.67
CA GLN A 30 -17.32 -0.99 1.21
C GLN A 30 -17.14 -1.07 -0.30
N THR A 31 -16.43 -2.11 -0.74
CA THR A 31 -16.35 -2.50 -2.16
C THR A 31 -16.37 -4.02 -2.30
N THR A 32 -16.66 -4.47 -3.51
CA THR A 32 -16.62 -5.89 -3.91
C THR A 32 -15.75 -6.04 -5.14
N ILE A 33 -15.20 -7.23 -5.34
CA ILE A 33 -14.42 -7.56 -6.53
C ILE A 33 -15.39 -7.98 -7.63
N SER A 34 -15.33 -7.27 -8.75
CA SER A 34 -16.10 -7.49 -9.97
C SER A 34 -15.29 -8.26 -11.02
N GLY A 35 -15.96 -8.71 -12.08
CA GLY A 35 -15.30 -9.32 -13.23
C GLY A 35 -14.33 -8.36 -13.93
N SER A 36 -14.62 -7.05 -13.97
CA SER A 36 -13.71 -6.04 -14.52
C SER A 36 -12.41 -5.92 -13.72
N ASP A 37 -12.45 -6.11 -12.40
CA ASP A 37 -11.23 -6.08 -11.57
C ASP A 37 -10.33 -7.29 -11.83
N GLN A 38 -10.93 -8.43 -12.18
CA GLN A 38 -10.21 -9.64 -12.58
C GLN A 38 -9.57 -9.49 -13.95
N VAL A 39 -10.31 -8.90 -14.90
CA VAL A 39 -9.78 -8.57 -16.23
C VAL A 39 -8.61 -7.60 -16.11
N ALA A 40 -8.77 -6.50 -15.38
CA ALA A 40 -7.73 -5.50 -15.16
C ALA A 40 -6.50 -6.10 -14.47
N ALA A 41 -6.69 -6.96 -13.48
CA ALA A 41 -5.59 -7.67 -12.84
C ALA A 41 -4.81 -8.59 -13.81
N SER A 42 -5.51 -9.29 -14.70
CA SER A 42 -4.89 -10.18 -15.69
C SER A 42 -4.11 -9.46 -16.80
N SER A 43 -4.50 -8.22 -17.11
CA SER A 43 -3.85 -7.37 -18.11
C SER A 43 -2.82 -6.40 -17.51
N ALA A 44 -2.77 -6.30 -16.18
CA ALA A 44 -1.83 -5.45 -15.48
C ALA A 44 -0.38 -5.90 -15.72
N ALA A 45 0.53 -4.93 -15.79
CA ALA A 45 1.97 -5.16 -15.84
C ALA A 45 2.61 -4.78 -14.50
N PRO A 46 2.54 -5.65 -13.47
CA PRO A 46 3.07 -5.32 -12.15
C PRO A 46 4.61 -5.40 -12.16
N ASN A 47 5.26 -4.33 -11.69
CA ASN A 47 6.68 -4.35 -11.35
C ASN A 47 6.82 -4.68 -9.87
N SER A 48 6.81 -5.98 -9.57
CA SER A 48 6.84 -6.50 -8.22
C SER A 48 8.26 -6.91 -7.84
N VAL A 49 8.70 -6.56 -6.64
CA VAL A 49 9.95 -7.03 -6.05
C VAL A 49 9.62 -7.76 -4.76
N TYR A 50 10.13 -8.97 -4.62
CA TYR A 50 9.90 -9.77 -3.43
C TYR A 50 11.16 -10.46 -2.91
N ARG A 51 11.16 -10.65 -1.60
CA ARG A 51 12.18 -11.38 -0.88
C ARG A 51 11.52 -12.26 0.16
N ILE A 52 11.60 -13.56 -0.07
CA ILE A 52 11.11 -14.59 0.84
C ILE A 52 12.32 -15.14 1.59
N LEU A 53 12.29 -15.05 2.91
CA LEU A 53 13.25 -15.72 3.78
C LEU A 53 12.60 -17.02 4.29
N PRO A 54 13.14 -18.18 3.90
CA PRO A 54 12.62 -19.47 4.33
C PRO A 54 12.79 -19.65 5.84
N ALA A 55 11.95 -20.50 6.43
CA ALA A 55 12.10 -20.88 7.83
C ALA A 55 13.46 -21.57 8.08
N GLY A 56 13.92 -21.58 9.33
CA GLY A 56 15.16 -22.29 9.72
C GLY A 56 15.10 -23.82 9.65
N THR A 57 14.03 -24.41 9.11
CA THR A 57 13.77 -25.86 9.08
C THR A 57 14.67 -26.58 8.06
N GLN A 58 14.88 -27.89 8.24
CA GLN A 58 15.67 -28.69 7.29
C GLN A 58 15.03 -28.75 5.89
N ALA A 59 13.70 -28.71 5.79
CA ALA A 59 12.99 -28.68 4.52
C ALA A 59 13.20 -27.35 3.78
N ALA A 60 13.06 -26.22 4.49
CA ALA A 60 13.18 -24.90 3.90
C ALA A 60 14.65 -24.54 3.55
N LYS A 61 15.63 -25.12 4.26
CA LYS A 61 17.06 -25.06 3.89
C LYS A 61 17.41 -25.70 2.54
N LYS A 62 16.53 -26.56 1.99
CA LYS A 62 16.71 -27.17 0.66
C LYS A 62 16.27 -26.25 -0.49
N LEU A 63 15.58 -25.14 -0.19
CA LEU A 63 15.16 -24.17 -1.20
C LEU A 63 16.36 -23.38 -1.71
N THR A 64 16.47 -23.24 -3.03
CA THR A 64 17.56 -22.46 -3.63
C THR A 64 17.24 -20.97 -3.56
N ARG A 65 18.27 -20.13 -3.32
CA ARG A 65 18.09 -18.67 -3.20
C ARG A 65 17.41 -18.02 -4.41
N ASN A 66 17.58 -18.57 -5.61
CA ASN A 66 16.99 -18.03 -6.83
C ASN A 66 15.46 -18.22 -6.89
N LEU A 67 14.90 -19.17 -6.13
CA LEU A 67 13.45 -19.37 -6.01
C LEU A 67 12.83 -18.46 -4.93
N LEU A 68 13.67 -17.75 -4.17
CA LEU A 68 13.27 -17.01 -2.97
C LEU A 68 13.36 -15.49 -3.19
N THR A 69 13.81 -15.06 -4.37
CA THR A 69 13.85 -13.65 -4.77
C THR A 69 13.77 -13.52 -6.28
N ASN A 70 12.92 -12.62 -6.77
CA ASN A 70 12.88 -12.29 -8.19
C ASN A 70 13.91 -11.24 -8.61
N LYS A 71 14.56 -10.57 -7.64
CA LYS A 71 15.58 -9.56 -7.92
C LYS A 71 16.83 -9.86 -7.11
N LYS A 72 17.91 -10.23 -7.81
CA LYS A 72 19.23 -10.35 -7.22
C LYS A 72 19.70 -8.95 -6.82
N LEU A 73 19.57 -8.60 -5.54
CA LEU A 73 20.18 -7.40 -4.99
C LEU A 73 21.70 -7.55 -5.09
N THR A 74 22.35 -6.64 -5.80
CA THR A 74 23.81 -6.57 -5.84
C THR A 74 24.27 -6.21 -4.43
N ALA A 75 25.00 -7.10 -3.76
CA ALA A 75 25.65 -6.73 -2.50
C ALA A 75 26.67 -5.62 -2.80
N ASN A 76 26.53 -4.45 -2.17
CA ASN A 76 27.56 -3.43 -2.23
C ASN A 76 28.82 -3.98 -1.55
N THR A 77 29.85 -4.31 -2.34
CA THR A 77 31.13 -4.86 -1.86
C THR A 77 32.06 -3.79 -1.30
N ALA A 78 31.75 -2.52 -1.54
CA ALA A 78 32.44 -1.37 -0.97
C ALA A 78 31.48 -0.62 -0.07
N LEU A 79 31.48 -0.96 1.22
CA LEU A 79 30.77 -0.16 2.21
C LEU A 79 31.76 0.82 2.84
N PRO A 80 31.76 2.10 2.43
CA PRO A 80 32.43 3.12 3.24
C PRO A 80 31.78 3.15 4.62
N GLN A 81 32.59 3.28 5.66
CA GLN A 81 32.11 3.37 7.05
C GLN A 81 31.09 4.53 7.15
N PRO A 82 29.88 4.31 7.71
CA PRO A 82 29.42 3.14 8.44
C PRO A 82 28.66 2.16 7.52
N GLY A 83 29.31 1.03 7.21
CA GLY A 83 28.75 -0.20 6.63
C GLY A 83 27.25 -0.26 6.37
N PHE A 84 26.77 0.01 5.14
CA PHE A 84 25.37 -0.24 4.79
C PHE A 84 25.10 -1.73 4.45
N TYR A 85 24.23 -2.43 5.18
CA TYR A 85 23.92 -3.85 4.95
C TYR A 85 23.25 -4.11 3.58
N PRO A 86 23.22 -5.35 3.05
CA PRO A 86 22.55 -5.68 1.79
C PRO A 86 21.03 -5.41 1.75
N ALA A 87 20.43 -5.13 2.91
CA ALA A 87 19.04 -4.71 3.04
C ALA A 87 18.87 -3.18 3.10
N ASP A 88 19.98 -2.44 3.09
CA ASP A 88 19.96 -1.00 3.16
C ASP A 88 19.47 -0.44 1.84
N LEU A 89 18.64 0.58 1.96
CA LEU A 89 17.91 1.20 0.86
C LEU A 89 18.91 1.71 -0.18
N SER A 90 19.17 0.87 -1.17
CA SER A 90 19.99 1.19 -2.33
C SER A 90 19.05 1.66 -3.43
N TYR A 91 19.42 2.72 -4.15
CA TYR A 91 18.60 3.17 -5.26
C TYR A 91 18.70 2.18 -6.43
N HIS A 92 17.62 1.45 -6.68
CA HIS A 92 17.55 0.41 -7.70
C HIS A 92 16.92 0.89 -9.01
N GLY A 93 16.97 2.19 -9.28
CA GLY A 93 16.25 2.87 -10.36
C GLY A 93 14.77 3.14 -10.03
N GLY A 94 14.09 3.85 -10.93
CA GLY A 94 12.67 4.21 -10.77
C GLY A 94 12.44 5.60 -10.16
N PRO A 95 11.21 6.11 -10.17
CA PRO A 95 10.91 7.43 -9.65
C PRO A 95 11.11 7.49 -8.14
N VAL A 96 11.71 8.59 -7.67
CA VAL A 96 11.75 8.94 -6.25
C VAL A 96 10.40 9.55 -5.88
N ILE A 97 9.75 9.04 -4.83
CA ILE A 97 8.40 9.45 -4.44
C ILE A 97 8.48 10.37 -3.21
N PRO A 98 8.52 11.70 -3.40
CA PRO A 98 8.66 12.63 -2.28
C PRO A 98 7.39 12.70 -1.44
N ASN A 99 6.22 12.42 -2.04
CA ASN A 99 4.90 12.50 -1.42
C ASN A 99 4.01 11.40 -2.00
N ALA A 100 3.24 10.73 -1.14
CA ALA A 100 2.19 9.79 -1.53
C ALA A 100 1.22 9.55 -0.38
N GLU A 101 -0.05 9.30 -0.67
CA GLU A 101 -1.04 8.95 0.34
C GLU A 101 -0.97 7.45 0.66
N HIS A 102 -1.19 7.10 1.92
CA HIS A 102 -1.39 5.72 2.34
C HIS A 102 -2.87 5.37 2.27
N ASP A 103 -3.25 4.49 1.35
CA ASP A 103 -4.62 3.98 1.22
C ASP A 103 -4.72 2.59 1.85
N LEU A 104 -5.71 2.39 2.72
CA LEU A 104 -5.85 1.14 3.48
C LEU A 104 -6.95 0.28 2.89
N VAL A 105 -6.63 -0.98 2.61
CA VAL A 105 -7.56 -1.98 2.09
C VAL A 105 -7.65 -3.13 3.08
N TYR A 106 -8.76 -3.19 3.80
CA TYR A 106 -9.06 -4.24 4.75
C TYR A 106 -9.78 -5.39 4.06
N PHE A 107 -9.11 -6.52 3.91
CA PHE A 107 -9.65 -7.67 3.16
C PHE A 107 -10.24 -8.74 4.09
N ASP A 108 -11.50 -9.08 3.84
CA ASP A 108 -12.20 -10.23 4.43
C ASP A 108 -12.07 -10.33 5.97
N CYS A 109 -12.44 -9.27 6.68
CA CYS A 109 -12.54 -9.29 8.14
C CYS A 109 -13.94 -8.89 8.64
N PRO A 110 -14.84 -9.88 8.83
CA PRO A 110 -16.19 -9.62 9.34
C PRO A 110 -16.22 -8.99 10.74
N ALA A 111 -15.19 -9.24 11.57
CA ALA A 111 -15.06 -8.67 12.90
C ALA A 111 -14.59 -7.20 12.91
N GLY A 112 -14.27 -6.64 11.73
CA GLY A 112 -13.81 -5.27 11.54
C GLY A 112 -12.29 -5.10 11.74
N PRO A 113 -11.70 -4.00 11.21
CA PRO A 113 -10.26 -3.84 11.12
C PRO A 113 -9.52 -3.96 12.46
N THR A 114 -10.07 -3.36 13.52
CA THR A 114 -9.49 -3.39 14.87
C THR A 114 -9.30 -4.80 15.41
N ALA A 115 -10.25 -5.69 15.14
CA ALA A 115 -10.17 -7.07 15.63
C ALA A 115 -9.14 -7.91 14.86
N CYS A 116 -8.97 -7.65 13.56
CA CYS A 116 -8.06 -8.44 12.72
C CYS A 116 -6.62 -7.90 12.69
N TRP A 117 -6.42 -6.59 12.74
CA TRP A 117 -5.13 -5.94 12.49
C TRP A 117 -4.77 -4.85 13.51
N GLY A 118 -5.60 -4.61 14.53
CA GLY A 118 -5.43 -3.46 15.41
C GLY A 118 -5.74 -2.15 14.68
N ASN A 119 -4.88 -1.13 14.82
CA ASN A 119 -5.15 0.17 14.24
C ASN A 119 -4.03 0.66 13.29
N PRO A 120 -3.94 0.08 12.08
CA PRO A 120 -2.94 0.50 11.10
C PRO A 120 -3.10 1.96 10.67
N GLU A 121 -4.32 2.48 10.63
CA GLU A 121 -4.59 3.88 10.30
C GLU A 121 -3.93 4.83 11.29
N THR A 122 -4.15 4.63 12.60
CA THR A 122 -3.49 5.44 13.63
C THR A 122 -1.97 5.27 13.58
N PHE A 123 -1.47 4.05 13.40
CA PHE A 123 -0.03 3.83 13.25
C PHE A 123 0.57 4.66 12.11
N LEU A 124 -0.08 4.69 10.94
CA LEU A 124 0.39 5.46 9.78
C LEU A 124 0.27 6.97 10.00
N LYS A 125 -0.81 7.42 10.67
CA LYS A 125 -0.93 8.83 11.09
C LYS A 125 0.22 9.23 12.02
N ASP A 126 0.50 8.43 13.03
CA ASP A 126 1.57 8.69 14.00
C ASP A 126 2.95 8.61 13.34
N LEU A 127 3.17 7.65 12.45
CA LEU A 127 4.39 7.54 11.65
C LEU A 127 4.64 8.81 10.84
N ASN A 128 3.62 9.35 10.16
CA ASN A 128 3.76 10.56 9.35
C ASN A 128 4.05 11.82 10.18
N HIS A 129 3.77 11.81 11.50
CA HIS A 129 4.13 12.87 12.44
C HIS A 129 5.43 12.59 13.23
N SER A 130 5.97 11.38 13.11
CA SER A 130 7.14 10.93 13.88
C SER A 130 8.44 11.37 13.23
N GLY A 131 9.44 11.69 14.05
CA GLY A 131 10.83 11.90 13.61
C GLY A 131 11.39 10.72 12.79
N PHE A 132 10.84 9.51 12.97
CA PHE A 132 11.30 8.32 12.25
C PHE A 132 11.11 8.43 10.73
N ILE A 133 10.04 9.09 10.25
CA ILE A 133 9.75 9.20 8.80
C ILE A 133 10.84 9.99 8.06
N HIS A 134 11.56 10.86 8.77
CA HIS A 134 12.67 11.65 8.23
C HIS A 134 13.92 10.83 7.90
N THR A 135 13.98 9.54 8.29
CA THR A 135 14.99 8.61 7.77
C THR A 135 14.93 8.50 6.24
N THR A 136 13.76 8.79 5.65
CA THR A 136 13.56 8.80 4.20
C THR A 136 14.07 10.07 3.51
N ASP A 137 14.33 11.16 4.24
CA ASP A 137 14.68 12.49 3.68
C ASP A 137 15.93 12.47 2.82
N GLN A 138 16.95 11.70 3.25
CA GLN A 138 18.19 11.51 2.50
C GLN A 138 17.97 10.89 1.11
N TYR A 139 16.87 10.16 0.93
CA TYR A 139 16.53 9.50 -0.33
C TYR A 139 15.60 10.34 -1.20
N VAL A 140 14.70 11.10 -0.58
CA VAL A 140 13.73 11.93 -1.32
C VAL A 140 14.23 13.34 -1.63
N GLY A 141 15.31 13.77 -0.97
CA GLY A 141 15.88 15.10 -1.17
C GLY A 141 15.06 16.24 -0.58
N THR A 142 14.21 15.95 0.42
CA THR A 142 13.36 16.94 1.09
C THR A 142 13.16 16.56 2.55
N ASN A 143 13.02 17.58 3.40
CA ASN A 143 12.73 17.47 4.83
C ASN A 143 11.34 17.99 5.20
N ALA A 144 10.46 18.17 4.21
CA ALA A 144 9.09 18.61 4.46
C ALA A 144 8.37 17.60 5.38
N ASN A 145 7.58 18.12 6.30
CA ASN A 145 6.74 17.32 7.20
C ASN A 145 5.51 16.79 6.45
N LEU A 146 4.88 15.75 7.01
CA LEU A 146 3.58 15.23 6.57
C LEU A 146 3.51 14.78 5.10
N ARG A 147 4.62 14.25 4.57
CA ARG A 147 4.73 13.86 3.16
C ARG A 147 3.90 12.62 2.79
N TYR A 148 3.57 11.79 3.76
CA TYR A 148 2.85 10.54 3.54
C TYR A 148 1.56 10.46 4.38
N PRO A 149 0.56 11.31 4.10
CA PRO A 149 -0.67 11.30 4.88
C PRO A 149 -1.47 10.01 4.64
N VAL A 150 -2.33 9.67 5.60
CA VAL A 150 -3.33 8.62 5.36
C VAL A 150 -4.44 9.17 4.48
N GLY A 151 -4.69 8.48 3.36
CA GLY A 151 -5.73 8.79 2.39
C GLY A 151 -7.00 7.98 2.64
N GLY A 152 -7.49 7.32 1.60
CA GLY A 152 -8.73 6.55 1.62
C GLY A 152 -8.63 5.23 2.38
N THR A 153 -9.77 4.74 2.83
CA THR A 153 -9.88 3.44 3.50
C THR A 153 -11.07 2.67 2.96
N VAL A 154 -10.81 1.42 2.55
CA VAL A 154 -11.78 0.53 1.92
C VAL A 154 -11.80 -0.81 2.63
N ALA A 155 -12.98 -1.40 2.78
CA ALA A 155 -13.12 -2.81 3.11
C ALA A 155 -13.59 -3.59 1.89
N VAL A 156 -12.92 -4.70 1.63
CA VAL A 156 -13.22 -5.63 0.54
C VAL A 156 -13.69 -6.94 1.16
N ASN A 157 -14.95 -7.28 0.98
CA ASN A 157 -15.51 -8.54 1.46
C ASN A 157 -15.59 -9.54 0.31
N ARG A 158 -14.96 -10.71 0.46
CA ARG A 158 -15.02 -11.80 -0.50
C ARG A 158 -14.94 -13.13 0.23
N THR A 159 -15.89 -14.02 -0.05
CA THR A 159 -15.78 -15.41 0.37
C THR A 159 -14.62 -16.07 -0.37
N LEU A 160 -13.60 -16.48 0.39
CA LEU A 160 -12.48 -17.23 -0.13
C LEU A 160 -12.87 -18.70 -0.33
N GLN A 161 -12.61 -19.24 -1.53
CA GLN A 161 -12.75 -20.68 -1.79
C GLN A 161 -11.57 -21.47 -1.24
N THR A 162 -10.40 -20.84 -1.18
CA THR A 162 -9.19 -21.36 -0.56
C THR A 162 -8.54 -20.25 0.24
N ASN A 163 -7.78 -20.59 1.27
CA ASN A 163 -7.02 -19.61 2.04
C ASN A 163 -5.78 -19.09 1.31
N VAL A 164 -5.65 -19.33 0.00
CA VAL A 164 -4.48 -18.93 -0.80
C VAL A 164 -4.89 -17.82 -1.76
N LEU A 165 -4.15 -16.72 -1.76
CA LEU A 165 -4.27 -15.63 -2.72
C LEU A 165 -3.06 -15.59 -3.65
N GLY A 166 -3.33 -15.66 -4.95
CA GLY A 166 -2.33 -15.45 -5.98
C GLY A 166 -2.06 -13.97 -6.23
N GLN A 167 -1.03 -13.67 -7.02
CA GLN A 167 -0.75 -12.30 -7.48
C GLN A 167 -1.98 -11.64 -8.12
N ASN A 168 -2.69 -12.34 -8.99
CA ASN A 168 -3.88 -11.81 -9.65
C ASN A 168 -5.02 -11.51 -8.67
N ASP A 169 -5.20 -12.30 -7.62
CA ASP A 169 -6.21 -12.00 -6.59
C ASP A 169 -5.86 -10.70 -5.85
N ILE A 170 -4.59 -10.51 -5.48
CA ILE A 170 -4.12 -9.27 -4.84
C ILE A 170 -4.30 -8.08 -5.78
N LEU A 171 -3.97 -8.23 -7.06
CA LEU A 171 -4.15 -7.16 -8.05
C LEU A 171 -5.63 -6.81 -8.26
N SER A 172 -6.53 -7.78 -8.25
CA SER A 172 -7.98 -7.51 -8.31
C SER A 172 -8.48 -6.79 -7.06
N ILE A 173 -7.97 -7.14 -5.88
CA ILE A 173 -8.26 -6.41 -4.63
C ILE A 173 -7.80 -4.95 -4.74
N VAL A 174 -6.57 -4.74 -5.21
CA VAL A 174 -5.99 -3.39 -5.40
C VAL A 174 -6.78 -2.59 -6.43
N HIS A 175 -7.14 -3.19 -7.57
CA HIS A 175 -7.93 -2.51 -8.60
C HIS A 175 -9.32 -2.11 -8.09
N ALA A 176 -10.03 -3.01 -7.41
CA ALA A 176 -11.34 -2.70 -6.83
C ALA A 176 -11.28 -1.56 -5.81
N ALA A 177 -10.21 -1.51 -5.00
CA ALA A 177 -9.96 -0.41 -4.07
C ALA A 177 -9.60 0.89 -4.80
N ALA A 178 -8.75 0.84 -5.82
CA ALA A 178 -8.37 1.99 -6.62
C ALA A 178 -9.57 2.64 -7.31
N VAL A 179 -10.45 1.83 -7.93
CA VAL A 179 -11.71 2.30 -8.51
C VAL A 179 -12.60 2.93 -7.43
N LYS A 180 -12.74 2.28 -6.27
CA LYS A 180 -13.57 2.78 -5.18
C LYS A 180 -13.11 4.12 -4.63
N LEU A 181 -11.79 4.31 -4.54
CA LEU A 181 -11.15 5.51 -4.03
C LEU A 181 -10.86 6.55 -5.12
N SER A 182 -11.20 6.26 -6.38
CA SER A 182 -10.86 7.11 -7.53
C SER A 182 -9.35 7.40 -7.65
N ILE A 183 -8.52 6.42 -7.29
CA ILE A 183 -7.06 6.50 -7.41
C ILE A 183 -6.71 6.52 -8.90
N GLN A 184 -5.94 7.53 -9.29
CA GLN A 184 -5.42 7.64 -10.63
C GLN A 184 -4.12 6.85 -10.78
N ASN A 185 -3.92 6.32 -11.98
CA ASN A 185 -2.67 5.76 -12.45
C ASN A 185 -1.52 6.78 -12.30
N SER A 186 -0.80 6.68 -11.19
CA SER A 186 0.28 7.58 -10.78
C SER A 186 1.08 6.94 -9.63
N TYR A 187 2.07 7.68 -9.10
CA TYR A 187 2.81 7.26 -7.91
C TYR A 187 2.36 7.99 -6.63
N SER A 188 1.20 8.67 -6.64
CA SER A 188 0.72 9.43 -5.49
C SER A 188 0.06 8.58 -4.41
N ASN A 189 -0.03 7.26 -4.57
CA ASN A 189 -0.79 6.38 -3.68
C ASN A 189 0.00 5.10 -3.37
N ILE A 190 0.08 4.76 -2.08
CA ILE A 190 0.64 3.53 -1.55
C ILE A 190 -0.53 2.74 -0.98
N VAL A 191 -0.96 1.70 -1.71
CA VAL A 191 -2.10 0.86 -1.32
C VAL A 191 -1.63 -0.28 -0.43
N HIS A 192 -2.08 -0.28 0.82
CA HIS A 192 -1.80 -1.32 1.81
C HIS A 192 -2.94 -2.32 1.86
N VAL A 193 -2.67 -3.56 1.43
CA VAL A 193 -3.65 -4.66 1.53
C VAL A 193 -3.42 -5.44 2.83
N PHE A 194 -4.33 -5.30 3.77
CA PHE A 194 -4.31 -6.01 5.04
C PHE A 194 -5.09 -7.32 4.92
N LEU A 195 -4.37 -8.45 5.03
CA LEU A 195 -4.93 -9.80 4.98
C LEU A 195 -5.03 -10.36 6.39
N ARG A 196 -6.16 -11.00 6.73
CA ARG A 196 -6.33 -11.60 8.06
C ARG A 196 -5.43 -12.82 8.23
N LYS A 197 -5.20 -13.22 9.49
CA LYS A 197 -4.46 -14.43 9.82
C LYS A 197 -5.04 -15.66 9.12
N GLY A 198 -4.15 -16.53 8.64
CA GLY A 198 -4.49 -17.78 7.95
C GLY A 198 -4.77 -17.62 6.46
N ILE A 199 -4.42 -16.47 5.87
CA ILE A 199 -4.37 -16.30 4.42
C ILE A 199 -2.91 -16.42 3.97
N ASP A 200 -2.68 -17.33 3.04
CA ASP A 200 -1.41 -17.53 2.35
C ASP A 200 -1.36 -16.68 1.08
N THR A 201 -0.20 -16.14 0.74
CA THR A 201 0.00 -15.36 -0.50
C THR A 201 1.12 -15.93 -1.35
N CYS A 202 0.86 -16.21 -2.62
CA CYS A 202 1.82 -16.77 -3.58
C CYS A 202 1.97 -15.81 -4.78
N PHE A 203 3.08 -15.09 -4.86
CA PHE A 203 3.24 -13.94 -5.75
C PHE A 203 3.85 -14.23 -7.13
N ASP A 204 4.31 -15.46 -7.37
CA ASP A 204 5.08 -15.79 -8.58
C ASP A 204 4.55 -17.03 -9.31
N LEU A 205 3.32 -17.46 -9.00
CA LEU A 205 2.74 -18.70 -9.50
C LEU A 205 3.62 -19.94 -9.24
N THR A 206 4.65 -19.83 -8.38
CA THR A 206 5.38 -21.00 -7.88
C THR A 206 4.60 -21.63 -6.71
N SER A 207 5.12 -22.74 -6.21
CA SER A 207 4.61 -23.41 -5.02
C SER A 207 5.07 -22.78 -3.70
N ILE A 208 5.77 -21.63 -3.72
CA ILE A 208 6.32 -20.99 -2.51
C ILE A 208 5.44 -19.81 -2.11
N CYS A 209 4.71 -19.99 -1.02
CA CYS A 209 3.78 -19.00 -0.48
C CYS A 209 4.26 -18.47 0.86
N TYR A 210 3.97 -17.20 1.13
CA TYR A 210 4.01 -16.66 2.47
C TYR A 210 2.75 -17.11 3.22
N SER A 211 2.92 -17.93 4.27
CA SER A 211 1.87 -18.59 5.07
C SER A 211 2.03 -18.35 6.60
N PRO A 212 1.51 -17.23 7.15
CA PRO A 212 1.95 -16.68 8.45
C PRO A 212 1.55 -17.50 9.67
N ASP A 213 0.68 -18.46 9.45
CA ASP A 213 0.21 -19.46 10.39
C ASP A 213 1.02 -20.76 10.33
N ASN A 214 1.91 -20.94 9.34
CA ASN A 214 2.80 -22.10 9.25
C ASN A 214 4.27 -21.71 9.49
N PRO A 215 4.77 -21.73 10.74
CA PRO A 215 6.15 -21.36 11.06
C PRO A 215 7.20 -22.31 10.47
N SER A 216 6.80 -23.44 9.90
CA SER A 216 7.71 -24.39 9.23
C SER A 216 8.00 -24.03 7.77
N SER A 217 7.20 -23.15 7.16
CA SER A 217 7.29 -22.79 5.73
C SER A 217 8.03 -21.47 5.46
N PHE A 218 7.99 -20.48 6.37
CA PHE A 218 8.72 -19.22 6.18
C PHE A 218 9.18 -18.53 7.48
N PHE A 219 10.14 -17.60 7.36
CA PHE A 219 10.57 -16.68 8.43
C PHE A 219 10.23 -15.19 8.16
N PHE A 220 10.26 -14.73 6.91
CA PHE A 220 9.84 -13.36 6.52
C PHE A 220 9.48 -13.27 5.02
N CYS A 221 8.53 -12.41 4.63
CA CYS A 221 8.33 -12.00 3.24
C CYS A 221 8.23 -10.48 3.18
N ALA A 222 9.13 -9.83 2.46
CA ALA A 222 8.96 -8.44 2.02
C ALA A 222 8.52 -8.46 0.55
N TYR A 223 7.41 -7.80 0.26
CA TYR A 223 6.90 -7.60 -1.09
C TYR A 223 6.53 -6.13 -1.26
N HIS A 224 7.03 -5.51 -2.32
CA HIS A 224 6.58 -4.20 -2.78
C HIS A 224 6.48 -4.25 -4.30
N GLY A 225 5.41 -3.67 -4.85
CA GLY A 225 5.26 -3.58 -6.28
C GLY A 225 4.60 -2.27 -6.69
N ALA A 226 4.96 -1.81 -7.89
CA ALA A 226 4.19 -0.79 -8.60
C ALA A 226 3.32 -1.51 -9.64
N VAL A 227 2.09 -1.05 -9.83
CA VAL A 227 1.20 -1.59 -10.84
C VAL A 227 0.52 -0.45 -11.59
N TRP A 228 0.28 -0.68 -12.87
CA TRP A 228 -0.53 0.16 -13.73
C TRP A 228 -1.65 -0.69 -14.30
N PHE A 229 -2.88 -0.17 -14.24
CA PHE A 229 -4.05 -0.84 -14.80
C PHE A 229 -4.48 -0.10 -16.05
N ASN A 230 -4.73 -0.83 -17.15
CA ASN A 230 -5.11 -0.25 -18.44
C ASN A 230 -6.62 -0.30 -18.67
#